data_AF-A0A6N9R7F0-F1
#
_entry.id   AF-A0A6N9R7F0-F1
#
_cell.length_a   1.000
_cell.length_b   1.000
_cell.length_c   1.000
_cell.angle_alpha   90.00
_cell.angle_beta   90.00
_cell.angle_gamma   90.00
#
_symmetry.space_group_name_H-M   'P 1'
#
loop_
_entity.id
_entity.type
_entity.pdbx_description
1 polymer ?
#
loop_
_entity_poly.entity_id
_entity_poly.type
_entity_poly.pdbx_seq_one_letter_code
_entity_poly.pdbx_strand_id
1 'polypeptide(L)' 'GRTPLPADLAPGAAITLDLVATAPDTPGEWLLVLDLVDEGVTTFSSEGSEACAILVVVEQVPAARGSG' A
#
# COMPACT_ATOMS: atom_id res chain seq x y z
N GLY A 1 -0.77 -0.95 5.60
CA GLY A 1 0.40 -0.89 6.50
C GLY A 1 1.00 0.51 6.46
N ARG A 2 2.07 0.74 7.23
CA ARG A 2 2.97 1.89 7.08
C ARG A 2 4.41 1.38 7.16
N THR A 3 5.31 1.97 6.38
CA THR A 3 6.74 1.72 6.45
C THR A 3 7.44 3.08 6.58
N PRO A 4 8.14 3.37 7.69
CA PRO A 4 8.84 4.64 7.85
C PRO A 4 10.04 4.72 6.92
N LEU A 5 10.42 5.95 6.55
CA LEU A 5 11.70 6.18 5.90
C LEU A 5 12.84 5.89 6.89
N PRO A 6 13.87 5.12 6.49
CA PRO A 6 14.98 4.79 7.39
C PRO A 6 15.94 5.97 7.62
N ALA A 7 15.92 6.97 6.74
CA ALA A 7 16.69 8.21 6.80
C ALA A 7 16.08 9.25 5.86
N ASP A 8 16.50 10.51 5.99
CA ASP A 8 16.12 11.58 5.07
C ASP A 8 16.64 11.33 3.65
N LEU A 9 15.84 11.69 2.66
CA LEU A 9 16.24 11.66 1.25
C LEU A 9 16.61 13.06 0.76
N ALA A 10 17.78 13.18 0.15
CA ALA A 10 18.16 14.39 -0.57
C ALA A 10 17.29 14.57 -1.83
N PRO A 11 17.14 15.81 -2.35
CA PRO A 11 16.44 16.04 -3.61
C PRO A 11 17.00 15.18 -4.76
N GLY A 12 16.12 14.46 -5.45
CA GLY A 12 16.48 13.56 -6.56
C GLY A 12 16.97 12.18 -6.14
N ALA A 13 17.12 11.90 -4.84
CA ALA A 13 17.42 10.57 -4.36
C ALA A 13 16.18 9.66 -4.41
N ALA A 14 16.41 8.35 -4.40
CA ALA A 14 15.36 7.33 -4.34
C ALA A 14 15.77 6.20 -3.39
N ILE A 15 14.76 5.56 -2.78
CA ILE A 15 14.93 4.38 -1.94
C ILE A 15 13.83 3.37 -2.26
N THR A 16 14.11 2.09 -2.05
CA THR A 16 13.13 1.01 -2.10
C THR A 16 12.70 0.64 -0.67
N LEU A 17 11.40 0.55 -0.45
CA LEU A 17 10.80 0.17 0.83
C LEU A 17 9.92 -1.05 0.63
N ASP A 18 10.00 -2.00 1.57
CA ASP A 18 9.05 -3.09 1.64
C ASP A 18 7.82 -2.66 2.46
N LEU A 19 6.63 -2.85 1.90
CA LEU A 19 5.36 -2.57 2.56
C LEU A 19 4.48 -3.81 2.55
N VAL A 20 4.01 -4.22 3.73
CA VAL A 20 3.01 -5.28 3.87
C VAL A 20 1.61 -4.66 3.92
N ALA A 21 0.73 -5.13 3.03
CA ALA A 21 -0.68 -4.81 3.00
C ALA A 21 -1.50 -6.08 3.12
N THR A 22 -2.53 -6.05 3.98
CA THR A 22 -3.48 -7.15 4.13
C THR A 22 -4.61 -6.96 3.14
N ALA A 23 -4.87 -7.97 2.31
CA ALA A 23 -6.02 -7.97 1.42
C ALA A 23 -7.33 -8.00 2.23
N PRO A 24 -8.41 -7.35 1.76
CA PRO A 24 -9.72 -7.48 2.36
C PRO A 24 -10.25 -8.92 2.26
N ASP A 25 -11.10 -9.32 3.20
CA ASP A 25 -11.73 -10.67 3.18
C ASP A 25 -12.71 -10.83 2.01
N THR A 26 -13.24 -9.71 1.49
CA THR A 26 -14.17 -9.70 0.37
C THR A 26 -13.42 -9.75 -0.96
N PRO A 27 -13.67 -10.76 -1.80
CA PRO A 27 -13.11 -10.84 -3.16
C PRO A 27 -13.55 -9.70 -4.03
N GLY A 28 -12.74 -9.42 -5.05
CA GLY A 28 -13.08 -8.49 -6.10
C GLY A 28 -11.89 -7.69 -6.57
N GLU A 29 -12.18 -6.70 -7.39
CA GLU A 29 -11.20 -5.72 -7.84
C GLU A 29 -11.11 -4.59 -6.81
N TRP A 30 -9.89 -4.32 -6.36
CA TRP A 30 -9.58 -3.28 -5.39
C TRP A 30 -8.47 -2.38 -5.92
N LEU A 31 -8.61 -1.07 -5.73
CA LEU A 31 -7.52 -0.14 -5.97
C LEU A 31 -6.71 0.03 -4.69
N LEU A 32 -5.49 -0.50 -4.66
CA LEU A 32 -4.53 -0.21 -3.60
C LEU A 32 -3.87 1.13 -3.89
N VAL A 33 -4.09 2.11 -3.01
CA VAL A 33 -3.47 3.44 -3.12
C VAL A 33 -2.42 3.60 -2.03
N LEU A 34 -1.20 3.95 -2.43
CA LEU A 34 -0.06 4.23 -1.56
C LEU A 34 0.33 5.70 -1.72
N ASP A 35 0.42 6.40 -0.60
CA ASP A 35 0.79 7.82 -0.56
C ASP A 35 1.86 8.06 0.51
N LEU A 36 2.72 9.05 0.27
CA LEU A 36 3.67 9.52 1.26
C LEU A 36 2.96 10.45 2.24
N VAL A 37 3.33 10.36 3.51
CA VAL A 37 2.72 11.14 4.59
C VAL A 37 3.81 11.88 5.33
N ASP A 38 3.64 13.18 5.48
CA ASP A 38 4.33 13.95 6.51
C ASP A 38 3.47 13.91 7.77
N GLU A 39 3.91 13.12 8.76
CA GLU A 39 3.07 12.73 9.89
C GLU A 39 2.63 13.94 10.73
N GLY A 40 1.31 14.17 10.78
CA GLY A 40 0.73 15.30 11.49
C GLY A 40 0.65 16.59 10.68
N VAL A 41 1.14 16.59 9.44
CA VAL A 41 1.12 17.76 8.55
C VAL A 41 0.16 17.54 7.38
N THR A 42 0.50 16.64 6.46
CA THR A 42 -0.24 16.44 5.21
C THR A 42 0.09 15.09 4.58
N THR A 43 -0.66 14.69 3.56
CA THR A 43 -0.20 13.66 2.62
C THR A 43 0.32 14.33 1.37
N PHE A 44 1.23 13.67 0.66
CA PHE A 44 1.85 14.29 -0.51
C PHE A 44 0.83 14.45 -1.65
N SER A 45 -0.13 13.54 -1.78
CA SER A 45 -1.17 13.68 -2.79
C SER A 45 -2.12 14.86 -2.58
N SER A 46 -2.39 15.28 -1.34
CA SER A 46 -3.16 16.51 -1.09
C SER A 46 -2.40 17.78 -1.50
N GLU A 47 -1.07 17.73 -1.54
CA GLU A 47 -0.21 18.80 -2.07
C GLU A 47 0.06 18.67 -3.57
N GLY A 48 -0.60 17.74 -4.26
CA GLY A 48 -0.54 17.57 -5.71
C GLY A 48 0.48 16.56 -6.22
N SER A 49 1.14 15.80 -5.33
CA SER A 49 1.95 14.63 -5.77
C SER A 49 1.05 13.51 -6.30
N GLU A 50 1.54 12.74 -7.25
CA GLU A 50 0.84 11.54 -7.69
C GLU A 50 1.01 10.40 -6.67
N ALA A 51 -0.10 9.87 -6.15
CA ALA A 51 -0.10 8.67 -5.34
C ALA A 51 0.08 7.43 -6.22
N CYS A 52 0.77 6.41 -5.72
CA CYS A 52 0.89 5.14 -6.43
C CYS A 52 -0.42 4.36 -6.31
N ALA A 53 -1.08 4.07 -7.44
CA ALA A 53 -2.32 3.33 -7.48
C ALA A 53 -2.13 2.01 -8.26
N ILE A 54 -2.49 0.90 -7.64
CA ILE A 54 -2.33 -0.45 -8.20
C ILE A 54 -3.67 -1.17 -8.16
N LEU A 55 -4.16 -1.65 -9.31
CA LEU A 55 -5.32 -2.52 -9.36
C LEU A 55 -4.92 -3.92 -8.87
N VAL A 56 -5.59 -4.39 -7.82
CA VAL A 56 -5.36 -5.69 -7.19
C VAL A 56 -6.65 -6.51 -7.31
N VAL A 57 -6.51 -7.74 -7.79
CA VAL A 57 -7.59 -8.72 -7.78
C VAL A 57 -7.43 -9.58 -6.53
N VAL A 58 -8.42 -9.54 -5.66
CA VAL A 58 -8.48 -10.38 -4.46
C VAL A 58 -9.39 -11.56 -4.76
N GLU A 59 -8.82 -12.77 -4.72
CA GLU A 59 -9.56 -14.01 -4.90
C GLU A 59 -9.80 -14.67 -3.52
N GLN A 60 -10.93 -15.37 -3.35
CA GLN A 60 -11.02 -16.30 -2.22
C GLN A 60 -10.10 -17.48 -2.49
N VAL A 61 -9.24 -17.80 -1.53
CA VAL A 61 -8.69 -19.15 -1.47
C VAL A 61 -9.87 -20.08 -1.13
N PRO A 62 -10.19 -21.08 -1.97
CA PRO A 62 -11.25 -22.03 -1.65
C PRO A 62 -10.97 -22.65 -0.28
N ALA A 63 -11.96 -22.64 0.61
CA ALA A 63 -11.83 -23.32 1.89
C ALA A 63 -11.42 -24.78 1.62
N ALA A 64 -10.26 -25.19 2.15
CA ALA A 64 -9.83 -26.58 2.05
C ALA A 64 -10.95 -27.46 2.61
N ARG A 65 -11.50 -28.34 1.78
CA ARG A 65 -12.51 -29.31 2.23
C ARG A 65 -11.88 -30.12 3.35
N GLY A 66 -12.39 -29.97 4.56
CA GLY A 66 -11.94 -30.75 5.71
C GLY A 66 -12.04 -32.24 5.40
N SER A 67 -10.95 -32.96 5.66
CA SER A 67 -10.99 -34.42 5.75
C SER A 67 -11.98 -34.78 6.86
N GLY A 68 -13.00 -35.55 6.50
CA GLY A 68 -13.75 -36.34 7.48
C GLY A 68 -12.92 -37.49 8.04
#